data_AF-A0A4Q5WLZ4-F1
#
_entry.id   AF-A0A4Q5WLZ4-F1
#
_cell.length_a   1.000
_cell.length_b   1.000
_cell.length_c   1.000
_cell.angle_alpha   90.00
_cell.angle_beta   90.00
_cell.angle_gamma   90.00
#
_symmetry.space_group_name_H-M   'P 1'
#
loop_
_entity.id
_entity.type
_entity.pdbx_description
1 polymer ?
#
loop_
_entity_poly.entity_id
_entity_poly.type
_entity_poly.pdbx_seq_one_letter_code
_entity_poly.pdbx_strand_id
1 'polypeptide(L)'
;MTNKLIRLLQTLKAAPSPELESEALGCLENEVYPEELLEQHDAFREAINGQADSFYSTLSESFVGDLNGHPDLYFFVWEPLLYFFDEATRPRFFDLALQKAEDGDAADYINGLLELDAQRPEIALLHFNRIDDYVAGYFIAICYLELGNFENSIRNNEHFLDAFTDTISSARAGDKSLEGNDDYALTRYGVHNDLAYSYNRVQDYANAFRHYEEVLKIYSPEALYGLRHNPSDEQDLFALDLNNMLLAAEKTGNYAWGLGLLEFAIGRYPHRSLYRQQKDLFTKRSSGKAFAEEIIGRVFKTKRPFGIDTFEAGRVLSREKSLEDLIVEQIRYGYQVFGKDLEVYQDAGIYGRQYYLPAVNGILDLLLVEKSTGILYVVELKRNEAGVEVADQIRRYLEGLQERFEGRTIRGIICVHRPDEALVRRTKELPDIELYTYAFDFRKLS
;
A
#
# COMPACT_ATOMS: atom_id res chain seq x y z
N MET A 1 6.83 -31.91 9.88
CA MET A 1 7.13 -32.10 11.33
C MET A 1 6.11 -31.39 12.24
N THR A 2 5.14 -30.70 11.64
CA THR A 2 3.99 -30.00 12.26
C THR A 2 3.27 -30.76 13.38
N ASN A 3 3.01 -32.06 13.21
CA ASN A 3 2.32 -32.87 14.25
C ASN A 3 3.10 -32.96 15.57
N LYS A 4 4.44 -32.92 15.53
CA LYS A 4 5.29 -32.89 16.73
C LYS A 4 5.14 -31.53 17.41
N LEU A 5 5.28 -30.45 16.66
CA LEU A 5 5.15 -29.07 17.16
C LEU A 5 3.79 -28.82 17.82
N ILE A 6 2.68 -29.19 17.16
CA ILE A 6 1.33 -29.03 17.71
C ILE A 6 1.20 -29.74 19.06
N ARG A 7 1.71 -30.97 19.18
CA ARG A 7 1.68 -31.72 20.45
C ARG A 7 2.54 -31.08 21.52
N LEU A 8 3.71 -30.56 21.16
CA LEU A 8 4.58 -29.84 22.10
C LEU A 8 3.87 -28.58 22.63
N LEU A 9 3.29 -27.76 21.75
CA LEU A 9 2.54 -26.57 22.12
C LEU A 9 1.31 -26.89 22.99
N GLN A 10 0.56 -27.94 22.67
CA GLN A 10 -0.57 -28.40 23.49
C GLN A 10 -0.12 -28.86 24.89
N THR A 11 1.00 -29.57 24.96
CA THR A 11 1.56 -30.06 26.24
C THR A 11 2.08 -28.89 27.07
N LEU A 12 2.81 -27.95 26.43
CA LEU A 12 3.33 -26.75 27.06
C LEU A 12 2.20 -25.89 27.65
N LYS A 13 1.10 -25.72 26.91
CA LYS A 13 -0.08 -24.99 27.38
C LYS A 13 -0.73 -25.63 28.61
N ALA A 14 -0.78 -26.96 28.67
CA ALA A 14 -1.37 -27.70 29.78
C ALA A 14 -0.47 -27.75 31.02
N ALA A 15 0.85 -27.82 30.83
CA ALA A 15 1.85 -27.90 31.90
C ALA A 15 3.13 -27.14 31.51
N PRO A 16 3.18 -25.81 31.72
CA PRO A 16 4.33 -25.01 31.34
C PRO A 16 5.62 -25.43 32.05
N SER A 17 6.71 -25.62 31.30
CA SER A 17 8.05 -25.84 31.85
C SER A 17 9.12 -25.24 30.91
N PRO A 18 10.27 -24.77 31.43
CA PRO A 18 11.34 -24.23 30.60
C PRO A 18 11.90 -25.23 29.57
N GLU A 19 11.94 -26.51 29.91
CA GLU A 19 12.42 -27.57 29.01
C GLU A 19 11.47 -27.78 27.82
N LEU A 20 10.16 -27.84 28.09
CA LEU A 20 9.14 -27.94 27.04
C LEU A 20 9.08 -26.68 26.18
N GLU A 21 9.29 -25.51 26.79
CA GLU A 21 9.35 -24.23 26.08
C GLU A 21 10.51 -24.22 25.08
N SER A 22 11.71 -24.59 25.53
CA SER A 22 12.90 -24.70 24.68
C SER A 22 12.72 -25.75 23.57
N GLU A 23 12.11 -26.89 23.85
CA GLU A 23 11.84 -27.91 22.83
C GLU A 23 10.81 -27.45 21.79
N ALA A 24 9.73 -26.80 22.23
CA ALA A 24 8.70 -26.27 21.33
C ALA A 24 9.25 -25.17 20.42
N LEU A 25 10.01 -24.21 20.97
CA LEU A 25 10.65 -23.15 20.20
C LEU A 25 11.69 -23.69 19.24
N GLY A 26 12.56 -24.60 19.70
CA GLY A 26 13.55 -25.24 18.82
C GLY A 26 12.91 -25.98 17.65
N CYS A 27 11.76 -26.65 17.88
CA CYS A 27 11.00 -27.29 16.82
C CYS A 27 10.35 -26.28 15.86
N LEU A 28 9.81 -25.17 16.38
CA LEU A 28 9.20 -24.11 15.57
C LEU A 28 10.23 -23.43 14.67
N GLU A 29 11.39 -23.10 15.20
CA GLU A 29 12.43 -22.32 14.49
C GLU A 29 13.25 -23.16 13.49
N ASN A 30 13.45 -24.45 13.77
CA ASN A 30 14.42 -25.25 13.02
C ASN A 30 13.83 -26.47 12.28
N GLU A 31 12.62 -26.91 12.63
CA GLU A 31 12.07 -28.17 12.10
C GLU A 31 10.79 -27.97 11.27
N VAL A 32 10.17 -26.79 11.26
CA VAL A 32 8.87 -26.59 10.61
C VAL A 32 8.92 -25.44 9.62
N TYR A 33 8.53 -25.72 8.38
CA TYR A 33 8.33 -24.69 7.36
C TYR A 33 6.91 -24.11 7.48
N PRO A 34 6.75 -22.79 7.29
CA PRO A 34 5.45 -22.15 7.44
C PRO A 34 4.34 -22.68 6.53
N GLU A 35 4.69 -23.17 5.34
CA GLU A 35 3.76 -23.85 4.42
C GLU A 35 3.15 -25.11 5.05
N GLU A 36 3.92 -25.87 5.85
CA GLU A 36 3.43 -27.05 6.55
C GLU A 36 2.44 -26.71 7.68
N LEU A 37 2.42 -25.45 8.15
CA LEU A 37 1.47 -24.99 9.17
C LEU A 37 0.08 -24.76 8.57
N LEU A 38 0.01 -24.31 7.31
CA LEU A 38 -1.25 -24.07 6.60
C LEU A 38 -2.04 -25.37 6.39
N GLU A 39 -1.38 -26.51 6.21
CA GLU A 39 -2.06 -27.81 6.05
C GLU A 39 -2.85 -28.24 7.30
N GLN A 40 -2.44 -27.78 8.49
CA GLN A 40 -3.08 -28.08 9.77
C GLN A 40 -3.58 -26.81 10.47
N HIS A 41 -4.12 -25.89 9.65
CA HIS A 41 -4.46 -24.53 10.04
C HIS A 41 -5.12 -24.42 11.42
N ASP A 42 -6.28 -25.06 11.61
CA ASP A 42 -7.08 -24.91 12.84
C ASP A 42 -6.38 -25.49 14.07
N ALA A 43 -5.73 -26.65 13.91
CA ALA A 43 -5.05 -27.32 15.01
C ALA A 43 -3.81 -26.55 15.47
N PHE A 44 -3.05 -25.97 14.52
CA PHE A 44 -1.92 -25.12 14.84
C PHE A 44 -2.37 -23.79 15.45
N ARG A 45 -3.39 -23.14 14.87
CA ARG A 45 -4.00 -21.92 15.42
C ARG A 45 -4.43 -22.12 16.87
N GLU A 46 -5.15 -23.20 17.15
CA GLU A 46 -5.57 -23.51 18.52
C GLU A 46 -4.37 -23.75 19.44
N ALA A 47 -3.32 -24.42 18.97
CA ALA A 47 -2.16 -24.76 19.79
C ALA A 47 -1.29 -23.53 20.12
N ILE A 48 -1.02 -22.64 19.16
CA ILE A 48 -0.08 -21.52 19.34
C ILE A 48 -0.64 -20.35 20.16
N ASN A 49 -1.96 -20.14 20.14
CA ASN A 49 -2.61 -19.06 20.90
C ASN A 49 -2.81 -19.41 22.37
N GLY A 50 -2.78 -18.43 23.27
CA GLY A 50 -3.00 -18.65 24.72
C GLY A 50 -1.88 -19.40 25.44
N GLN A 51 -0.65 -19.35 24.94
CA GLN A 51 0.55 -19.81 25.66
C GLN A 51 0.92 -18.83 26.80
N ALA A 52 1.88 -19.21 27.64
CA ALA A 52 2.38 -18.34 28.71
C ALA A 52 3.21 -17.17 28.15
N ASP A 53 3.26 -16.05 28.89
CA ASP A 53 4.08 -14.89 28.51
C ASP A 53 5.59 -15.23 28.39
N SER A 54 6.10 -16.24 29.11
CA SER A 54 7.49 -16.69 28.98
C SER A 54 7.79 -17.17 27.55
N PHE A 55 6.92 -18.03 27.01
CA PHE A 55 7.02 -18.55 25.65
C PHE A 55 7.01 -17.43 24.62
N TYR A 56 6.06 -16.48 24.72
CA TYR A 56 6.00 -15.35 23.78
C TYR A 56 7.16 -14.38 23.95
N SER A 57 7.66 -14.20 25.18
CA SER A 57 8.84 -13.38 25.46
C SER A 57 10.10 -13.99 24.83
N THR A 58 10.29 -15.31 24.89
CA THR A 58 11.45 -15.93 24.21
C THR A 58 11.27 -15.93 22.70
N LEU A 59 10.08 -16.22 22.18
CA LEU A 59 9.81 -16.13 20.74
C LEU A 59 10.02 -14.72 20.19
N SER A 60 9.69 -13.69 20.96
CA SER A 60 9.87 -12.30 20.52
C SER A 60 11.33 -11.86 20.49
N GLU A 61 12.25 -12.57 21.16
CA GLU A 61 13.70 -12.33 21.03
C GLU A 61 14.18 -12.67 19.62
N SER A 62 13.74 -13.80 19.06
CA SER A 62 14.03 -14.19 17.68
C SER A 62 13.41 -13.19 16.70
N PHE A 63 12.15 -12.77 16.93
CA PHE A 63 11.48 -11.80 16.07
C PHE A 63 12.19 -10.45 16.01
N VAL A 64 12.56 -9.90 17.18
CA VAL A 64 13.30 -8.63 17.27
C VAL A 64 14.70 -8.77 16.68
N GLY A 65 15.36 -9.91 16.88
CA GLY A 65 16.66 -10.20 16.28
C GLY A 65 16.60 -10.20 14.76
N ASP A 66 15.61 -10.89 14.19
CA ASP A 66 15.41 -10.96 12.74
C ASP A 66 15.04 -9.61 12.15
N LEU A 67 14.12 -8.84 12.77
CA LEU A 67 13.79 -7.51 12.26
C LEU A 67 14.98 -6.55 12.23
N ASN A 68 15.93 -6.67 13.16
CA ASN A 68 17.13 -5.83 13.19
C ASN A 68 18.26 -6.34 12.28
N GLY A 69 18.34 -7.66 12.02
CA GLY A 69 19.48 -8.27 11.32
C GLY A 69 19.17 -8.80 9.92
N HIS A 70 17.98 -9.34 9.74
CA HIS A 70 17.50 -10.07 8.57
C HIS A 70 15.99 -9.81 8.34
N PRO A 71 15.57 -8.56 8.10
CA PRO A 71 14.16 -8.20 8.03
C PRO A 71 13.40 -8.92 6.91
N ASP A 72 14.09 -9.46 5.92
CA ASP A 72 13.52 -10.29 4.85
C ASP A 72 12.94 -11.63 5.35
N LEU A 73 13.42 -12.12 6.51
CA LEU A 73 12.82 -13.26 7.21
C LEU A 73 11.41 -12.95 7.70
N TYR A 74 10.98 -11.68 7.71
CA TYR A 74 9.59 -11.33 7.97
C TYR A 74 8.64 -12.10 7.06
N PHE A 75 8.88 -12.09 5.75
CA PHE A 75 7.98 -12.70 4.77
C PHE A 75 7.98 -14.22 4.84
N PHE A 76 9.15 -14.81 5.10
CA PHE A 76 9.28 -16.25 5.14
C PHE A 76 8.76 -16.82 6.45
N VAL A 77 9.16 -16.25 7.59
CA VAL A 77 8.92 -16.82 8.92
C VAL A 77 7.75 -16.14 9.62
N TRP A 78 7.80 -14.81 9.72
CA TRP A 78 6.98 -14.07 10.67
C TRP A 78 5.58 -13.75 10.15
N GLU A 79 5.41 -13.36 8.89
CA GLU A 79 4.12 -13.08 8.28
C GLU A 79 3.18 -14.30 8.40
N PRO A 80 3.59 -15.53 8.02
CA PRO A 80 2.78 -16.72 8.24
C PRO A 80 2.51 -17.03 9.72
N LEU A 81 3.51 -16.87 10.60
CA LEU A 81 3.34 -17.18 12.03
C LEU A 81 2.36 -16.21 12.70
N LEU A 82 2.51 -14.92 12.40
CA LEU A 82 1.67 -13.83 12.91
C LEU A 82 0.23 -13.93 12.39
N TYR A 83 0.00 -14.53 11.22
CA TYR A 83 -1.34 -14.85 10.70
C TYR A 83 -2.10 -15.82 11.61
N PHE A 84 -1.39 -16.75 12.28
CA PHE A 84 -2.00 -17.69 13.23
C PHE A 84 -2.33 -17.07 14.58
N PHE A 85 -1.80 -15.90 14.92
CA PHE A 85 -2.15 -15.24 16.17
C PHE A 85 -3.59 -14.69 16.12
N ASP A 86 -4.31 -14.87 17.22
CA ASP A 86 -5.65 -14.32 17.41
C ASP A 86 -5.61 -12.88 17.95
N GLU A 87 -6.80 -12.27 18.06
CA GLU A 87 -6.97 -10.88 18.51
C GLU A 87 -6.42 -10.62 19.92
N ALA A 88 -6.26 -11.65 20.75
CA ALA A 88 -5.70 -11.53 22.10
C ALA A 88 -4.18 -11.73 22.10
N THR A 89 -3.69 -12.70 21.33
CA THR A 89 -2.29 -13.11 21.31
C THR A 89 -1.42 -12.12 20.55
N ARG A 90 -1.89 -11.60 19.41
CA ARG A 90 -1.08 -10.75 18.54
C ARG A 90 -0.66 -9.43 19.21
N PRO A 91 -1.56 -8.62 19.79
CA PRO A 91 -1.13 -7.39 20.48
C PRO A 91 -0.23 -7.70 21.67
N ARG A 92 -0.52 -8.79 22.40
CA ARG A 92 0.29 -9.22 23.55
C ARG A 92 1.71 -9.59 23.14
N PHE A 93 1.88 -10.29 22.03
CA PHE A 93 3.18 -10.63 21.48
C PHE A 93 3.97 -9.38 21.09
N PHE A 94 3.33 -8.42 20.42
CA PHE A 94 3.97 -7.15 20.07
C PHE A 94 4.36 -6.31 21.29
N ASP A 95 3.55 -6.27 22.35
CA ASP A 95 3.92 -5.62 23.62
C ASP A 95 5.20 -6.22 24.24
N LEU A 96 5.35 -7.54 24.17
CA LEU A 96 6.54 -8.24 24.67
C LEU A 96 7.76 -8.01 23.75
N ALA A 97 7.55 -7.93 22.44
CA ALA A 97 8.59 -7.61 21.47
C ALA A 97 9.10 -6.17 21.64
N LEU A 98 8.21 -5.19 21.82
CA LEU A 98 8.57 -3.78 22.04
C LEU A 98 9.42 -3.57 23.30
N GLN A 99 9.18 -4.34 24.36
CA GLN A 99 10.02 -4.29 25.57
C GLN A 99 11.48 -4.68 25.32
N LYS A 100 11.75 -5.40 24.22
CA LYS A 100 13.09 -5.89 23.83
C LYS A 100 13.69 -5.15 22.64
N ALA A 101 12.84 -4.52 21.82
CA ALA A 101 13.26 -3.83 20.60
C ALA A 101 14.02 -2.52 20.84
N GLU A 102 14.01 -2.01 22.08
CA GLU A 102 14.58 -0.71 22.44
C GLU A 102 14.08 0.40 21.50
N ASP A 103 14.88 1.44 21.21
CA ASP A 103 14.55 2.50 20.24
C ASP A 103 15.14 2.22 18.84
N GLY A 104 15.22 0.94 18.43
CA GLY A 104 15.79 0.51 17.14
C GLY A 104 14.76 0.21 16.03
N ASP A 105 15.24 -0.24 14.86
CA ASP A 105 14.41 -0.52 13.68
C ASP A 105 13.30 -1.54 13.95
N ALA A 106 13.57 -2.58 14.75
CA ALA A 106 12.54 -3.53 15.17
C ALA A 106 11.37 -2.84 15.90
N ALA A 107 11.64 -1.80 16.69
CA ALA A 107 10.57 -1.08 17.40
C ALA A 107 9.71 -0.28 16.42
N ASP A 108 10.32 0.34 15.41
CA ASP A 108 9.59 1.03 14.35
C ASP A 108 8.80 0.04 13.47
N TYR A 109 9.33 -1.14 13.15
CA TYR A 109 8.57 -2.21 12.48
C TYR A 109 7.32 -2.61 13.28
N ILE A 110 7.49 -2.91 14.57
CA ILE A 110 6.40 -3.39 15.42
C ILE A 110 5.32 -2.30 15.60
N ASN A 111 5.73 -1.06 15.86
CA ASN A 111 4.79 0.05 15.96
C ASN A 111 4.07 0.30 14.62
N GLY A 112 4.79 0.24 13.50
CA GLY A 112 4.18 0.36 12.17
C GLY A 112 3.12 -0.72 11.90
N LEU A 113 3.42 -1.98 12.25
CA LEU A 113 2.48 -3.10 12.12
C LEU A 113 1.23 -2.93 13.02
N LEU A 114 1.42 -2.50 14.27
CA LEU A 114 0.32 -2.21 15.20
C LEU A 114 -0.59 -1.10 14.68
N GLU A 115 -0.02 -0.06 14.07
CA GLU A 115 -0.78 1.06 13.50
C GLU A 115 -1.52 0.66 12.21
N LEU A 116 -0.95 -0.21 11.38
CA LEU A 116 -1.65 -0.82 10.24
C LEU A 116 -2.82 -1.72 10.70
N ASP A 117 -2.60 -2.59 11.69
CA ASP A 117 -3.66 -3.43 12.27
C ASP A 117 -4.81 -2.56 12.83
N ALA A 118 -4.49 -1.36 13.31
CA ALA A 118 -5.45 -0.39 13.82
C ALA A 118 -6.04 0.56 12.76
N GLN A 119 -5.80 0.31 11.47
CA GLN A 119 -6.26 1.10 10.32
C GLN A 119 -5.84 2.57 10.38
N ARG A 120 -4.59 2.83 10.81
CA ARG A 120 -3.97 4.17 10.86
C ARG A 120 -2.69 4.21 10.00
N PRO A 121 -2.81 4.01 8.68
CA PRO A 121 -1.66 3.95 7.77
C PRO A 121 -0.82 5.23 7.78
N GLU A 122 -1.38 6.38 8.11
CA GLU A 122 -0.65 7.64 8.25
C GLU A 122 0.34 7.64 9.42
N ILE A 123 0.03 6.95 10.52
CA ILE A 123 0.92 6.83 11.68
C ILE A 123 1.94 5.71 11.41
N ALA A 124 1.47 4.59 10.85
CA ALA A 124 2.34 3.50 10.46
C ALA A 124 3.45 3.95 9.49
N LEU A 125 3.09 4.81 8.52
CA LEU A 125 4.01 5.40 7.57
C LEU A 125 5.16 6.17 8.26
N LEU A 126 4.90 6.87 9.37
CA LEU A 126 5.95 7.57 10.11
C LEU A 126 6.96 6.61 10.74
N HIS A 127 6.50 5.46 11.22
CA HIS A 127 7.37 4.44 11.78
C HIS A 127 8.22 3.80 10.69
N PHE A 128 7.61 3.29 9.62
CA PHE A 128 8.35 2.59 8.57
C PHE A 128 9.36 3.49 7.84
N ASN A 129 9.08 4.79 7.68
CA ASN A 129 10.03 5.72 7.07
C ASN A 129 11.26 6.06 7.93
N ARG A 130 11.30 5.63 9.20
CA ARG A 130 12.49 5.77 10.05
C ARG A 130 13.51 4.65 9.84
N ILE A 131 13.11 3.60 9.12
CA ILE A 131 13.88 2.38 8.89
C ILE A 131 14.62 2.51 7.55
N ASP A 132 15.92 2.27 7.55
CA ASP A 132 16.79 2.38 6.36
C ASP A 132 17.12 0.99 5.78
N ASP A 133 16.08 0.26 5.38
CA ASP A 133 16.23 -1.00 4.66
C ASP A 133 15.15 -1.16 3.57
N TYR A 134 15.35 -2.12 2.65
CA TYR A 134 14.44 -2.30 1.52
C TYR A 134 13.09 -2.92 1.88
N VAL A 135 13.02 -3.72 2.96
CA VAL A 135 11.81 -4.39 3.46
C VAL A 135 10.83 -3.36 4.01
N ALA A 136 11.31 -2.29 4.66
CA ALA A 136 10.47 -1.17 5.07
C ALA A 136 9.71 -0.57 3.87
N GLY A 137 10.30 -0.59 2.67
CA GLY A 137 9.68 -0.18 1.42
C GLY A 137 8.37 -0.92 1.10
N TYR A 138 8.25 -2.21 1.44
CA TYR A 138 7.01 -2.98 1.29
C TYR A 138 5.87 -2.37 2.13
N PHE A 139 6.13 -2.13 3.41
CA PHE A 139 5.12 -1.58 4.31
C PHE A 139 4.78 -0.12 4.00
N ILE A 140 5.78 0.67 3.61
CA ILE A 140 5.57 2.03 3.11
C ILE A 140 4.63 2.01 1.89
N ALA A 141 4.81 1.05 0.97
CA ALA A 141 3.95 0.90 -0.20
C ALA A 141 2.50 0.56 0.16
N ILE A 142 2.29 -0.29 1.18
CA ILE A 142 0.96 -0.62 1.73
C ILE A 142 0.32 0.63 2.35
N CYS A 143 1.05 1.37 3.19
CA CYS A 143 0.53 2.60 3.79
C CYS A 143 0.06 3.59 2.70
N TYR A 144 0.87 3.80 1.66
CA TYR A 144 0.48 4.67 0.55
C TYR A 144 -0.70 4.13 -0.27
N LEU A 145 -0.82 2.80 -0.43
CA LEU A 145 -1.95 2.17 -1.08
C LEU A 145 -3.26 2.45 -0.33
N GLU A 146 -3.28 2.24 1.00
CA GLU A 146 -4.45 2.51 1.85
C GLU A 146 -4.82 4.00 1.86
N LEU A 147 -3.81 4.87 1.86
CA LEU A 147 -3.99 6.31 1.74
C LEU A 147 -4.43 6.74 0.34
N GLY A 148 -4.46 5.84 -0.66
CA GLY A 148 -4.82 6.13 -2.04
C GLY A 148 -3.81 6.99 -2.81
N ASN A 149 -2.55 7.03 -2.33
CA ASN A 149 -1.43 7.64 -3.02
C ASN A 149 -0.73 6.57 -3.88
N PHE A 150 -1.38 6.24 -5.00
CA PHE A 150 -0.96 5.15 -5.87
C PHE A 150 0.42 5.37 -6.48
N GLU A 151 0.80 6.61 -6.78
CA GLU A 151 2.11 6.92 -7.35
C GLU A 151 3.27 6.60 -6.39
N ASN A 152 3.14 6.89 -5.10
CA ASN A 152 4.14 6.49 -4.11
C ASN A 152 4.08 5.00 -3.79
N SER A 153 2.89 4.40 -3.75
CA SER A 153 2.74 2.96 -3.58
C SER A 153 3.48 2.20 -4.70
N ILE A 154 3.32 2.63 -5.96
CA ILE A 154 4.00 2.03 -7.11
C ILE A 154 5.52 2.05 -6.92
N ARG A 155 6.10 3.21 -6.63
CA ARG A 155 7.57 3.35 -6.55
C ARG A 155 8.19 2.52 -5.46
N ASN A 156 7.57 2.51 -4.29
CA ASN A 156 8.05 1.72 -3.16
C ASN A 156 7.92 0.22 -3.46
N ASN A 157 6.83 -0.22 -4.07
CA ASN A 157 6.65 -1.61 -4.50
C ASN A 157 7.64 -2.02 -5.61
N GLU A 158 7.90 -1.17 -6.61
CA GLU A 158 8.89 -1.46 -7.67
C GLU A 158 10.30 -1.61 -7.05
N HIS A 159 10.71 -0.64 -6.21
CA HIS A 159 12.01 -0.70 -5.54
C HIS A 159 12.15 -1.92 -4.62
N PHE A 160 11.11 -2.20 -3.82
CA PHE A 160 11.07 -3.40 -2.98
C PHE A 160 11.21 -4.66 -3.83
N LEU A 161 10.42 -4.79 -4.89
CA LEU A 161 10.40 -5.99 -5.73
C LEU A 161 11.75 -6.24 -6.42
N ASP A 162 12.40 -5.18 -6.91
CA ASP A 162 13.74 -5.27 -7.50
C ASP A 162 14.76 -5.76 -6.46
N ALA A 163 14.83 -5.11 -5.29
CA ALA A 163 15.76 -5.49 -4.22
C ALA A 163 15.49 -6.89 -3.64
N PHE A 164 14.21 -7.24 -3.50
CA PHE A 164 13.77 -8.54 -3.01
C PHE A 164 14.14 -9.67 -3.97
N THR A 165 13.94 -9.45 -5.27
CA THR A 165 14.30 -10.42 -6.32
C THR A 165 15.81 -10.65 -6.36
N ASP A 166 16.61 -9.59 -6.24
CA ASP A 166 18.07 -9.67 -6.19
C ASP A 166 18.56 -10.42 -4.94
N THR A 167 17.93 -10.16 -3.79
CA THR A 167 18.23 -10.83 -2.51
C THR A 167 17.94 -12.32 -2.57
N ILE A 168 16.75 -12.71 -3.03
CA ILE A 168 16.37 -14.12 -3.17
C ILE A 168 17.27 -14.84 -4.19
N SER A 169 17.57 -14.19 -5.32
CA SER A 169 18.44 -14.77 -6.35
C SER A 169 19.86 -15.02 -5.81
N SER A 170 20.36 -14.09 -4.99
CA SER A 170 21.68 -14.20 -4.34
C SER A 170 21.71 -15.30 -3.28
N ALA A 171 20.66 -15.43 -2.46
CA ALA A 171 20.53 -16.49 -1.46
C ALA A 171 20.49 -17.88 -2.11
N ARG A 172 19.73 -18.04 -3.21
CA ARG A 172 19.61 -19.31 -3.95
C ARG A 172 20.88 -19.72 -4.70
N ALA A 173 21.72 -18.76 -5.09
CA ALA A 173 23.02 -19.07 -5.70
C ALA A 173 23.98 -19.80 -4.72
N GLY A 174 23.75 -19.67 -3.40
CA GLY A 174 24.52 -20.31 -2.35
C GLY A 174 24.09 -21.73 -1.99
N ASP A 175 22.83 -22.11 -2.25
CA ASP A 175 22.27 -23.41 -1.88
C ASP A 175 21.29 -23.96 -2.93
N LYS A 176 21.71 -25.01 -3.64
CA LYS A 176 20.92 -25.66 -4.69
C LYS A 176 19.71 -26.44 -4.16
N SER A 177 19.61 -26.67 -2.85
CA SER A 177 18.44 -27.34 -2.26
C SER A 177 17.19 -26.44 -2.24
N LEU A 178 17.36 -25.12 -2.42
CA LEU A 178 16.29 -24.13 -2.54
C LEU A 178 15.79 -23.94 -4.00
N GLU A 179 16.33 -24.70 -4.97
CA GLU A 179 15.84 -24.72 -6.34
C GLU A 179 14.51 -25.50 -6.42
N GLY A 180 13.38 -24.80 -6.30
CA GLY A 180 12.06 -25.36 -6.67
C GLY A 180 10.89 -25.01 -5.76
N ASN A 181 11.14 -24.56 -4.53
CA ASN A 181 10.09 -23.99 -3.69
C ASN A 181 9.92 -22.51 -4.04
N ASP A 182 8.67 -22.08 -4.20
CA ASP A 182 8.35 -20.66 -4.32
C ASP A 182 8.06 -20.09 -2.93
N ASP A 183 9.05 -20.17 -2.03
CA ASP A 183 8.98 -19.79 -0.60
C ASP A 183 8.46 -18.37 -0.37
N TYR A 184 8.43 -17.54 -1.42
CA TYR A 184 7.98 -16.16 -1.40
C TYR A 184 6.83 -15.89 -2.39
N ALA A 185 6.13 -16.92 -2.84
CA ALA A 185 5.01 -16.83 -3.79
C ALA A 185 3.96 -15.82 -3.32
N LEU A 186 3.61 -15.88 -2.02
CA LEU A 186 2.59 -15.04 -1.42
C LEU A 186 2.99 -13.55 -1.45
N THR A 187 4.21 -13.24 -1.02
CA THR A 187 4.74 -11.87 -1.03
C THR A 187 4.83 -11.32 -2.45
N ARG A 188 5.38 -12.10 -3.40
CA ARG A 188 5.46 -11.69 -4.81
C ARG A 188 4.08 -11.47 -5.43
N TYR A 189 3.13 -12.35 -5.11
CA TYR A 189 1.73 -12.18 -5.51
C TYR A 189 1.14 -10.89 -4.96
N GLY A 190 1.31 -10.62 -3.64
CA GLY A 190 0.80 -9.43 -2.99
C GLY A 190 1.31 -8.15 -3.65
N VAL A 191 2.63 -8.04 -3.82
CA VAL A 191 3.27 -6.87 -4.44
C VAL A 191 2.85 -6.67 -5.89
N HIS A 192 2.80 -7.75 -6.69
CA HIS A 192 2.34 -7.64 -8.08
C HIS A 192 0.86 -7.26 -8.17
N ASN A 193 0.02 -7.78 -7.28
CA ASN A 193 -1.40 -7.42 -7.24
C ASN A 193 -1.59 -5.93 -6.87
N ASP A 194 -0.84 -5.44 -5.89
CA ASP A 194 -0.89 -4.04 -5.45
C ASP A 194 -0.34 -3.07 -6.50
N LEU A 195 0.75 -3.44 -7.19
CA LEU A 195 1.25 -2.73 -8.37
C LEU A 195 0.19 -2.67 -9.46
N ALA A 196 -0.39 -3.83 -9.83
CA ALA A 196 -1.39 -3.91 -10.89
C ALA A 196 -2.65 -3.08 -10.56
N TYR A 197 -3.07 -3.09 -9.29
CA TYR A 197 -4.16 -2.27 -8.79
C TYR A 197 -3.83 -0.77 -8.88
N SER A 198 -2.65 -0.37 -8.40
CA SER A 198 -2.20 1.02 -8.36
C SER A 198 -2.02 1.60 -9.76
N TYR A 199 -1.38 0.86 -10.68
CA TYR A 199 -1.24 1.27 -12.08
C TYR A 199 -2.59 1.47 -12.78
N ASN A 200 -3.58 0.62 -12.49
CA ASN A 200 -4.94 0.81 -12.98
C ASN A 200 -5.55 2.13 -12.50
N ARG A 201 -5.31 2.53 -11.24
CA ARG A 201 -5.83 3.77 -10.67
C ARG A 201 -5.16 5.01 -11.26
N VAL A 202 -3.88 4.96 -11.58
CA VAL A 202 -3.17 6.03 -12.31
C VAL A 202 -3.35 5.96 -13.83
N GLN A 203 -4.18 5.03 -14.32
CA GLN A 203 -4.52 4.82 -15.74
C GLN A 203 -3.35 4.38 -16.63
N ASP A 204 -2.28 3.85 -16.04
CA ASP A 204 -1.22 3.16 -16.77
C ASP A 204 -1.59 1.68 -16.95
N TYR A 205 -2.55 1.45 -17.85
CA TYR A 205 -3.08 0.11 -18.08
C TYR A 205 -2.04 -0.87 -18.67
N ALA A 206 -0.97 -0.37 -19.28
CA ALA A 206 0.09 -1.21 -19.84
C ALA A 206 0.89 -1.87 -18.72
N ASN A 207 1.36 -1.10 -17.74
CA ASN A 207 2.05 -1.65 -16.58
C ASN A 207 1.11 -2.46 -15.69
N ALA A 208 -0.15 -2.01 -15.52
CA ALA A 208 -1.16 -2.79 -14.82
C ALA A 208 -1.32 -4.20 -15.41
N PHE A 209 -1.46 -4.30 -16.74
CA PHE A 209 -1.59 -5.57 -17.44
C PHE A 209 -0.37 -6.48 -17.22
N ARG A 210 0.85 -5.93 -17.33
CA ARG A 210 2.09 -6.70 -17.10
C ARG A 210 2.12 -7.35 -15.73
N HIS A 211 1.75 -6.61 -14.68
CA HIS A 211 1.72 -7.18 -13.33
C HIS A 211 0.58 -8.19 -13.12
N TYR A 212 -0.58 -8.02 -13.76
CA TYR A 212 -1.60 -9.08 -13.76
C TYR A 212 -1.13 -10.36 -14.47
N GLU A 213 -0.28 -10.27 -15.49
CA GLU A 213 0.35 -11.44 -16.07
C GLU A 213 1.28 -12.15 -15.07
N GLU A 214 2.08 -11.41 -14.30
CA GLU A 214 2.92 -12.00 -13.24
C GLU A 214 2.08 -12.65 -12.15
N VAL A 215 0.99 -12.01 -11.70
CA VAL A 215 0.03 -12.61 -10.75
C VAL A 215 -0.47 -13.98 -11.25
N LEU A 216 -0.84 -14.09 -12.53
CA LEU A 216 -1.33 -15.35 -13.10
C LEU A 216 -0.24 -16.39 -13.38
N LYS A 217 1.05 -16.00 -13.41
CA LYS A 217 2.17 -16.94 -13.43
C LYS A 217 2.42 -17.56 -12.06
N ILE A 218 2.17 -16.81 -10.99
CA ILE A 218 2.30 -17.29 -9.60
C ILE A 218 1.08 -18.15 -9.24
N TYR A 219 -0.12 -17.64 -9.44
CA TYR A 219 -1.36 -18.34 -9.11
C TYR A 219 -2.30 -18.45 -10.31
N SER A 220 -2.71 -19.68 -10.62
CA SER A 220 -3.75 -19.92 -11.62
C SER A 220 -5.09 -19.25 -11.21
N PRO A 221 -6.01 -18.97 -12.16
CA PRO A 221 -7.34 -18.44 -11.83
C PRO A 221 -8.11 -19.30 -10.82
N GLU A 222 -7.90 -20.62 -10.84
CA GLU A 222 -8.49 -21.55 -9.86
C GLU A 222 -7.93 -21.31 -8.45
N ALA A 223 -6.62 -21.19 -8.33
CA ALA A 223 -5.94 -20.95 -7.06
C ALA A 223 -6.33 -19.57 -6.48
N LEU A 224 -6.36 -18.54 -7.32
CA LEU A 224 -6.82 -17.20 -6.91
C LEU A 224 -8.29 -17.21 -6.47
N TYR A 225 -9.16 -17.95 -7.16
CA TYR A 225 -10.54 -18.10 -6.73
C TYR A 225 -10.61 -18.75 -5.34
N GLY A 226 -9.86 -19.83 -5.10
CA GLY A 226 -9.79 -20.45 -3.78
C GLY A 226 -9.26 -19.52 -2.68
N LEU A 227 -8.30 -18.66 -2.98
CA LEU A 227 -7.67 -17.75 -2.03
C LEU A 227 -8.53 -16.51 -1.73
N ARG A 228 -9.21 -15.95 -2.73
CA ARG A 228 -9.81 -14.61 -2.69
C ARG A 228 -11.33 -14.60 -2.76
N HIS A 229 -11.97 -15.74 -3.04
CA HIS A 229 -13.42 -15.84 -3.00
C HIS A 229 -13.89 -16.28 -1.61
N ASN A 230 -14.65 -15.42 -0.95
CA ASN A 230 -15.38 -15.79 0.26
C ASN A 230 -16.86 -15.41 0.10
N PRO A 231 -17.78 -16.38 0.08
CA PRO A 231 -19.21 -16.10 -0.08
C PRO A 231 -19.83 -15.38 1.12
N SER A 232 -19.13 -15.31 2.25
CA SER A 232 -19.58 -14.63 3.47
C SER A 232 -19.22 -13.14 3.49
N ASP A 233 -18.27 -12.72 2.66
CA ASP A 233 -17.80 -11.33 2.62
C ASP A 233 -18.80 -10.45 1.86
N GLU A 234 -18.97 -9.20 2.34
CA GLU A 234 -19.82 -8.22 1.67
C GLU A 234 -19.30 -7.88 0.26
N GLN A 235 -17.98 -7.97 0.06
CA GLN A 235 -17.30 -7.77 -1.21
C GLN A 235 -16.53 -9.02 -1.62
N ASP A 236 -16.86 -9.54 -2.80
CA ASP A 236 -16.18 -10.67 -3.42
C ASP A 236 -14.83 -10.23 -4.02
N LEU A 237 -13.75 -10.37 -3.25
CA LEU A 237 -12.42 -9.87 -3.61
C LEU A 237 -11.90 -10.47 -4.92
N PHE A 238 -12.12 -11.76 -5.17
CA PHE A 238 -11.79 -12.38 -6.45
C PHE A 238 -12.47 -11.68 -7.63
N ALA A 239 -13.75 -11.35 -7.49
CA ALA A 239 -14.48 -10.65 -8.55
C ALA A 239 -13.96 -9.22 -8.78
N LEU A 240 -13.52 -8.54 -7.73
CA LEU A 240 -12.88 -7.22 -7.83
C LEU A 240 -11.56 -7.32 -8.60
N ASP A 241 -10.70 -8.28 -8.24
CA ASP A 241 -9.42 -8.52 -8.91
C ASP A 241 -9.65 -8.87 -10.39
N LEU A 242 -10.57 -9.77 -10.69
CA LEU A 242 -10.97 -10.13 -12.05
C LEU A 242 -11.45 -8.92 -12.86
N ASN A 243 -12.28 -8.06 -12.28
CA ASN A 243 -12.77 -6.87 -12.98
C ASN A 243 -11.62 -5.90 -13.31
N ASN A 244 -10.66 -5.74 -12.40
CA ASN A 244 -9.47 -4.91 -12.63
C ASN A 244 -8.56 -5.51 -13.71
N MET A 245 -8.36 -6.83 -13.72
CA MET A 245 -7.65 -7.57 -14.77
C MET A 245 -8.30 -7.36 -16.15
N LEU A 246 -9.63 -7.51 -16.22
CA LEU A 246 -10.38 -7.34 -17.46
C LEU A 246 -10.34 -5.88 -17.95
N LEU A 247 -10.38 -4.90 -17.05
CA LEU A 247 -10.21 -3.49 -17.42
C LEU A 247 -8.84 -3.25 -18.08
N ALA A 248 -7.77 -3.73 -17.46
CA ALA A 248 -6.42 -3.59 -18.00
C ALA A 248 -6.30 -4.27 -19.39
N ALA A 249 -6.83 -5.49 -19.52
CA ALA A 249 -6.86 -6.21 -20.79
C ALA A 249 -7.68 -5.48 -21.87
N GLU A 250 -8.82 -4.90 -21.52
CA GLU A 250 -9.65 -4.12 -22.46
C GLU A 250 -8.90 -2.90 -22.99
N LYS A 251 -8.25 -2.15 -22.08
CA LYS A 251 -7.55 -0.89 -22.36
C LYS A 251 -6.26 -1.08 -23.14
N THR A 252 -5.63 -2.24 -22.98
CA THR A 252 -4.39 -2.61 -23.70
C THR A 252 -4.64 -3.41 -24.98
N GLY A 253 -5.90 -3.81 -25.25
CA GLY A 253 -6.25 -4.59 -26.43
C GLY A 253 -5.95 -6.08 -26.32
N ASN A 254 -5.60 -6.57 -25.12
CA ASN A 254 -5.30 -7.97 -24.83
C ASN A 254 -6.59 -8.81 -24.68
N TYR A 255 -7.46 -8.77 -25.70
CA TYR A 255 -8.78 -9.38 -25.65
C TYR A 255 -8.73 -10.91 -25.54
N ALA A 256 -7.76 -11.58 -26.18
CA ALA A 256 -7.63 -13.04 -26.11
C ALA A 256 -7.33 -13.51 -24.68
N TRP A 257 -6.45 -12.79 -23.97
CA TRP A 257 -6.13 -13.04 -22.57
C TRP A 257 -7.37 -12.87 -21.68
N GLY A 258 -8.09 -11.75 -21.84
CA GLY A 258 -9.31 -11.49 -21.08
C GLY A 258 -10.45 -12.48 -21.37
N LEU A 259 -10.54 -13.01 -22.60
CA LEU A 259 -11.51 -14.06 -22.95
C LEU A 259 -11.26 -15.36 -22.16
N GLY A 260 -10.00 -15.74 -21.94
CA GLY A 260 -9.64 -16.90 -21.12
C GLY A 260 -10.12 -16.74 -19.66
N LEU A 261 -9.93 -15.56 -19.07
CA LEU A 261 -10.44 -15.27 -17.73
C LEU A 261 -11.97 -15.24 -17.67
N LEU A 262 -12.63 -14.70 -18.69
CA LEU A 262 -14.09 -14.66 -18.77
C LEU A 262 -14.70 -16.06 -18.89
N GLU A 263 -14.02 -16.99 -19.57
CA GLU A 263 -14.45 -18.39 -19.63
C GLU A 263 -14.46 -19.05 -18.26
N PHE A 264 -13.39 -18.85 -17.49
CA PHE A 264 -13.31 -19.28 -16.11
C PHE A 264 -14.41 -18.65 -15.25
N ALA A 265 -14.54 -17.32 -15.31
CA ALA A 265 -15.48 -16.56 -14.50
C ALA A 265 -16.94 -16.91 -14.76
N ILE A 266 -17.34 -17.14 -16.02
CA ILE A 266 -18.72 -17.54 -16.36
C ILE A 266 -19.05 -18.92 -15.77
N GLY A 267 -18.08 -19.82 -15.67
CA GLY A 267 -18.23 -21.11 -15.00
C GLY A 267 -18.53 -20.97 -13.50
N ARG A 268 -17.88 -20.01 -12.83
CA ARG A 268 -18.04 -19.75 -11.38
C ARG A 268 -19.19 -18.84 -11.01
N TYR A 269 -19.55 -17.91 -11.90
CA TYR A 269 -20.60 -16.92 -11.70
C TYR A 269 -21.67 -17.00 -12.79
N PRO A 270 -22.39 -18.14 -12.93
CA PRO A 270 -23.31 -18.37 -14.05
C PRO A 270 -24.51 -17.41 -14.09
N HIS A 271 -24.81 -16.74 -12.97
CA HIS A 271 -25.90 -15.78 -12.84
C HIS A 271 -25.47 -14.32 -13.09
N ARG A 272 -24.16 -14.02 -13.14
CA ARG A 272 -23.68 -12.66 -13.42
C ARG A 272 -23.67 -12.41 -14.92
N SER A 273 -24.73 -11.76 -15.41
CA SER A 273 -24.89 -11.42 -16.83
C SER A 273 -23.77 -10.51 -17.37
N LEU A 274 -23.13 -9.73 -16.49
CA LEU A 274 -22.02 -8.83 -16.83
C LEU A 274 -20.85 -9.55 -17.52
N TYR A 275 -20.43 -10.73 -17.03
CA TYR A 275 -19.32 -11.46 -17.64
C TYR A 275 -19.66 -11.99 -19.03
N ARG A 276 -20.92 -12.38 -19.28
CA ARG A 276 -21.37 -12.75 -20.63
C ARG A 276 -21.34 -11.54 -21.57
N GLN A 277 -21.80 -10.38 -21.10
CA GLN A 277 -21.75 -9.13 -21.88
C GLN A 277 -20.32 -8.70 -22.20
N GLN A 278 -19.40 -8.80 -21.23
CA GLN A 278 -17.98 -8.54 -21.44
C GLN A 278 -17.36 -9.54 -22.41
N LYS A 279 -17.71 -10.84 -22.34
CA LYS A 279 -17.24 -11.85 -23.31
C LYS A 279 -17.66 -11.51 -24.74
N ASP A 280 -18.92 -11.10 -24.93
CA ASP A 280 -19.40 -10.64 -26.23
C ASP A 280 -18.65 -9.41 -26.73
N LEU A 281 -18.39 -8.43 -25.86
CA LEU A 281 -17.63 -7.24 -26.18
C LEU A 281 -16.20 -7.58 -26.61
N PHE A 282 -15.49 -8.40 -25.82
CA PHE A 282 -14.12 -8.81 -26.10
C PHE A 282 -14.02 -9.60 -27.39
N THR A 283 -14.99 -10.48 -27.67
CA THR A 283 -15.07 -11.24 -28.93
C THR A 283 -15.26 -10.31 -30.14
N LYS A 284 -16.14 -9.30 -30.03
CA LYS A 284 -16.35 -8.30 -31.09
C LYS A 284 -15.11 -7.44 -31.35
N ARG A 285 -14.39 -7.06 -30.29
CA ARG A 285 -13.16 -6.26 -30.40
C ARG A 285 -11.99 -7.07 -30.95
N SER A 286 -11.83 -8.32 -30.50
CA SER A 286 -10.81 -9.25 -31.00
C SER A 286 -10.96 -9.55 -32.50
N SER A 287 -12.20 -9.59 -33.02
CA SER A 287 -12.48 -9.84 -34.43
C SER A 287 -12.40 -8.61 -35.35
N GLY A 288 -11.95 -7.45 -34.86
CA GLY A 288 -11.77 -6.23 -35.64
C GLY A 288 -13.05 -5.50 -36.08
N LYS A 289 -14.24 -6.05 -35.78
CA LYS A 289 -15.53 -5.42 -36.11
C LYS A 289 -15.84 -4.17 -35.30
N ALA A 290 -15.23 -4.01 -34.12
CA ALA A 290 -15.55 -2.93 -33.19
C ALA A 290 -15.01 -1.54 -33.58
N PHE A 291 -13.89 -1.46 -34.31
CA PHE A 291 -13.30 -0.16 -34.68
C PHE A 291 -14.24 0.68 -35.57
N ALA A 292 -14.97 0.03 -36.48
CA ALA A 292 -15.94 0.68 -37.36
C ALA A 292 -17.19 1.19 -36.61
N GLU A 293 -17.67 0.45 -35.61
CA GLU A 293 -18.83 0.84 -34.79
C GLU A 293 -18.47 1.93 -33.75
N GLU A 294 -17.24 1.92 -33.22
CA GLU A 294 -16.76 2.88 -32.23
C GLU A 294 -16.59 4.30 -32.81
N ILE A 295 -16.11 4.42 -34.06
CA ILE A 295 -16.04 5.70 -34.78
C ILE A 295 -17.44 6.29 -34.95
N ILE A 296 -18.43 5.47 -35.32
CA ILE A 296 -19.82 5.91 -35.52
C ILE A 296 -20.47 6.32 -34.17
N GLY A 297 -20.15 5.61 -33.08
CA GLY A 297 -20.65 5.91 -31.74
C GLY A 297 -20.10 7.20 -31.11
N ARG A 298 -18.84 7.57 -31.40
CA ARG A 298 -18.20 8.81 -30.90
C ARG A 298 -18.72 10.08 -31.58
N VAL A 299 -19.19 9.98 -32.82
CA VAL A 299 -19.75 11.12 -33.57
C VAL A 299 -21.13 11.56 -33.02
N PHE A 300 -21.84 10.72 -32.26
CA PHE A 300 -23.24 10.96 -31.90
C PHE A 300 -23.64 10.80 -30.42
N LYS A 301 -22.71 10.89 -29.44
CA LYS A 301 -23.10 10.87 -28.01
C LYS A 301 -22.64 12.08 -27.20
N THR A 302 -23.63 12.81 -26.69
CA THR A 302 -23.54 13.71 -25.53
C THR A 302 -23.35 12.90 -24.25
N LYS A 303 -22.31 13.22 -23.47
CA LYS A 303 -22.04 12.61 -22.16
C LYS A 303 -23.15 12.99 -21.16
N ARG A 304 -23.67 12.02 -20.41
CA ARG A 304 -24.51 12.24 -19.22
C ARG A 304 -23.71 11.95 -17.93
N PRO A 305 -24.04 12.58 -16.80
CA PRO A 305 -23.26 12.53 -15.57
C PRO A 305 -23.38 11.17 -14.88
N PHE A 306 -22.30 10.78 -14.20
CA PHE A 306 -22.23 9.62 -13.31
C PHE A 306 -23.17 9.77 -12.11
N GLY A 307 -23.88 8.68 -11.77
CA GLY A 307 -24.68 8.55 -10.55
C GLY A 307 -23.80 8.11 -9.38
N ILE A 308 -23.93 8.83 -8.28
CA ILE A 308 -23.26 8.59 -7.00
C ILE A 308 -24.34 8.10 -6.05
N ASP A 309 -24.16 6.93 -5.44
CA ASP A 309 -24.82 6.62 -4.17
C ASP A 309 -23.95 5.64 -3.36
N THR A 310 -23.99 5.84 -2.04
CA THR A 310 -23.30 5.17 -0.92
C THR A 310 -21.89 5.66 -0.59
N PHE A 311 -21.85 6.76 0.18
CA PHE A 311 -20.67 7.36 0.80
C PHE A 311 -21.03 7.73 2.23
N GLU A 312 -20.65 6.94 3.24
CA GLU A 312 -20.66 7.41 4.64
C GLU A 312 -19.85 6.49 5.58
N ALA A 313 -18.56 6.81 5.76
CA ALA A 313 -17.77 6.67 7.00
C ALA A 313 -16.29 7.04 6.72
N GLY A 314 -15.99 8.34 6.55
CA GLY A 314 -14.60 8.81 6.28
C GLY A 314 -14.42 10.33 6.31
N ARG A 315 -15.31 11.05 7.00
CA ARG A 315 -15.55 12.50 6.78
C ARG A 315 -14.44 13.44 7.27
N VAL A 316 -13.43 12.97 8.01
CA VAL A 316 -12.36 13.82 8.57
C VAL A 316 -11.18 13.93 7.59
N LEU A 317 -10.69 12.80 7.05
CA LEU A 317 -9.65 12.73 6.00
C LEU A 317 -10.15 13.12 4.60
N SER A 318 -11.45 12.93 4.34
CA SER A 318 -12.04 13.08 3.00
C SER A 318 -11.86 14.46 2.36
N ARG A 319 -11.66 15.56 3.11
CA ARG A 319 -11.69 16.93 2.53
C ARG A 319 -10.33 17.57 2.26
N GLU A 320 -9.32 17.34 3.11
CA GLU A 320 -7.95 17.77 2.81
C GLU A 320 -7.38 16.93 1.66
N LYS A 321 -7.57 15.61 1.75
CA LYS A 321 -7.34 14.69 0.62
C LYS A 321 -8.09 15.13 -0.64
N SER A 322 -9.37 15.54 -0.55
CA SER A 322 -10.08 16.07 -1.72
C SER A 322 -9.48 17.36 -2.28
N LEU A 323 -8.96 18.25 -1.44
CA LEU A 323 -8.31 19.48 -1.89
C LEU A 323 -6.97 19.17 -2.58
N GLU A 324 -6.20 18.26 -1.99
CA GLU A 324 -4.97 17.73 -2.58
C GLU A 324 -5.25 17.05 -3.93
N ASP A 325 -6.22 16.12 -3.97
CA ASP A 325 -6.66 15.43 -5.19
C ASP A 325 -7.07 16.43 -6.27
N LEU A 326 -7.83 17.47 -5.89
CA LEU A 326 -8.24 18.52 -6.81
C LEU A 326 -7.03 19.27 -7.39
N ILE A 327 -6.05 19.63 -6.55
CA ILE A 327 -4.82 20.32 -6.99
C ILE A 327 -4.02 19.43 -7.94
N VAL A 328 -3.81 18.16 -7.58
CA VAL A 328 -3.07 17.19 -8.40
C VAL A 328 -3.76 16.94 -9.74
N GLU A 329 -5.09 16.81 -9.75
CA GLU A 329 -5.86 16.66 -11.00
C GLU A 329 -5.81 17.94 -11.85
N GLN A 330 -5.90 19.13 -11.24
CA GLN A 330 -5.74 20.38 -11.97
C GLN A 330 -4.37 20.47 -12.66
N ILE A 331 -3.29 20.14 -11.94
CA ILE A 331 -1.93 20.05 -12.48
C ILE A 331 -1.88 19.04 -13.64
N ARG A 332 -2.45 17.84 -13.45
CA ARG A 332 -2.48 16.78 -14.46
C ARG A 332 -3.16 17.20 -15.77
N TYR A 333 -4.24 17.98 -15.70
CA TYR A 333 -4.93 18.51 -16.89
C TYR A 333 -4.30 19.80 -17.44
N GLY A 334 -3.18 20.26 -16.89
CA GLY A 334 -2.46 21.45 -17.35
C GLY A 334 -3.11 22.77 -16.94
N TYR A 335 -3.93 22.77 -15.89
CA TYR A 335 -4.43 24.01 -15.31
C TYR A 335 -3.36 24.68 -14.45
N GLN A 336 -3.36 26.02 -14.43
CA GLN A 336 -2.54 26.76 -13.48
C GLN A 336 -3.10 26.59 -12.06
N VAL A 337 -2.22 26.30 -11.11
CA VAL A 337 -2.53 26.23 -9.68
C VAL A 337 -1.69 27.27 -8.96
N PHE A 338 -2.28 27.99 -8.00
CA PHE A 338 -1.62 29.12 -7.31
C PHE A 338 -1.06 30.18 -8.27
N GLY A 339 -1.73 30.36 -9.42
CA GLY A 339 -1.31 31.29 -10.48
C GLY A 339 -0.04 30.88 -11.22
N LYS A 340 0.39 29.61 -11.11
CA LYS A 340 1.66 29.10 -11.64
C LYS A 340 1.42 27.86 -12.50
N ASP A 341 2.32 27.63 -13.46
CA ASP A 341 2.38 26.38 -14.21
C ASP A 341 3.24 25.38 -13.43
N LEU A 342 2.57 24.57 -12.61
CA LEU A 342 3.18 23.65 -11.66
C LEU A 342 3.11 22.22 -12.16
N GLU A 343 4.06 21.42 -11.71
CA GLU A 343 4.10 19.96 -11.81
C GLU A 343 4.34 19.38 -10.41
N VAL A 344 3.83 18.17 -10.15
CA VAL A 344 4.23 17.44 -8.93
C VAL A 344 5.69 17.03 -9.10
N TYR A 345 6.53 17.33 -8.11
CA TYR A 345 7.95 16.99 -8.20
C TYR A 345 8.12 15.47 -8.31
N GLN A 346 8.97 15.03 -9.23
CA GLN A 346 9.29 13.62 -9.43
C GLN A 346 10.76 13.43 -9.77
N ASP A 347 11.40 12.47 -9.08
CA ASP A 347 12.69 11.88 -9.46
C ASP A 347 12.68 10.35 -9.23
N ALA A 348 13.85 9.70 -9.31
CA ALA A 348 14.02 8.25 -9.20
C ALA A 348 13.52 7.64 -7.88
N GLY A 349 13.37 8.44 -6.80
CA GLY A 349 12.91 7.95 -5.49
C GLY A 349 11.80 8.78 -4.85
N ILE A 350 11.44 9.94 -5.42
CA ILE A 350 10.57 10.92 -4.77
C ILE A 350 9.39 11.25 -5.66
N TYR A 351 8.17 11.00 -5.21
CA TYR A 351 6.99 11.71 -5.71
C TYR A 351 6.58 12.74 -4.68
N GLY A 352 6.34 13.97 -5.13
CA GLY A 352 6.12 15.10 -4.24
C GLY A 352 4.82 15.06 -3.44
N ARG A 353 3.93 14.10 -3.66
CA ARG A 353 2.64 14.01 -2.96
C ARG A 353 2.79 13.23 -1.65
N GLN A 354 2.33 13.77 -0.52
CA GLN A 354 2.45 13.15 0.82
C GLN A 354 3.88 12.65 1.05
N TYR A 355 4.84 13.55 0.81
CA TYR A 355 6.25 13.23 0.81
C TYR A 355 6.80 13.24 2.24
N TYR A 356 7.36 12.12 2.68
CA TYR A 356 8.05 12.05 3.96
C TYR A 356 9.39 12.77 3.89
N LEU A 357 9.63 13.64 4.87
CA LEU A 357 10.88 14.38 5.03
C LEU A 357 11.59 13.89 6.31
N PRO A 358 12.64 13.05 6.18
CA PRO A 358 13.34 12.48 7.33
C PRO A 358 13.92 13.53 8.29
N ALA A 359 14.46 14.63 7.74
CA ALA A 359 15.14 15.68 8.51
C ALA A 359 14.27 16.31 9.62
N VAL A 360 12.94 16.27 9.49
CA VAL A 360 12.01 16.82 10.48
C VAL A 360 10.99 15.79 10.98
N ASN A 361 11.17 14.52 10.58
CA ASN A 361 10.23 13.43 10.84
C ASN A 361 8.77 13.84 10.57
N GLY A 362 8.49 14.32 9.36
CA GLY A 362 7.18 14.86 9.01
C GLY A 362 6.83 14.63 7.55
N ILE A 363 5.54 14.57 7.26
CA ILE A 363 5.00 14.40 5.91
C ILE A 363 4.47 15.76 5.45
N LEU A 364 4.94 16.22 4.29
CA LEU A 364 4.41 17.40 3.63
C LEU A 364 3.34 17.01 2.61
N ASP A 365 2.32 17.85 2.42
CA ASP A 365 1.20 17.51 1.55
C ASP A 365 1.61 17.45 0.07
N LEU A 366 2.24 18.51 -0.46
CA LEU A 366 2.76 18.53 -1.82
C LEU A 366 4.13 19.23 -1.94
N LEU A 367 5.04 18.59 -2.66
CA LEU A 367 6.25 19.19 -3.21
C LEU A 367 6.03 19.35 -4.72
N LEU A 368 5.93 20.60 -5.15
CA LEU A 368 5.68 20.97 -6.54
C LEU A 368 6.90 21.65 -7.15
N VAL A 369 6.98 21.65 -8.47
CA VAL A 369 8.00 22.36 -9.24
C VAL A 369 7.35 23.27 -10.28
N GLU A 370 7.79 24.52 -10.38
CA GLU A 370 7.38 25.42 -11.45
C GLU A 370 8.19 25.14 -12.71
N LYS A 371 7.52 24.79 -13.81
CA LYS A 371 8.17 24.29 -15.04
C LYS A 371 9.12 25.30 -15.66
N SER A 372 8.77 26.58 -15.61
CA SER A 372 9.53 27.66 -16.26
C SER A 372 10.80 28.04 -15.52
N THR A 373 10.83 27.87 -14.19
CA THR A 373 11.91 28.40 -13.34
C THR A 373 12.68 27.30 -12.62
N GLY A 374 12.09 26.12 -12.46
CA GLY A 374 12.63 25.05 -11.62
C GLY A 374 12.52 25.31 -10.12
N ILE A 375 11.80 26.36 -9.70
CA ILE A 375 11.56 26.65 -8.27
C ILE A 375 10.71 25.53 -7.67
N LEU A 376 11.14 25.03 -6.51
CA LEU A 376 10.39 24.06 -5.73
C LEU A 376 9.44 24.78 -4.76
N TYR A 377 8.24 24.23 -4.61
CA TYR A 377 7.22 24.73 -3.72
C TYR A 377 6.78 23.64 -2.75
N VAL A 378 7.02 23.88 -1.46
CA VAL A 378 6.43 23.11 -0.36
C VAL A 378 5.04 23.66 -0.10
N VAL A 379 4.02 22.82 -0.27
CA VAL A 379 2.62 23.19 -0.07
C VAL A 379 2.11 22.48 1.18
N GLU A 380 1.53 23.26 2.09
CA GLU A 380 0.79 22.76 3.24
C GLU A 380 -0.69 23.17 3.08
N LEU A 381 -1.59 22.20 3.19
CA LEU A 381 -3.02 22.33 3.01
C LEU A 381 -3.72 22.26 4.37
N LYS A 382 -4.70 23.14 4.59
CA LYS A 382 -5.50 23.14 5.83
C LYS A 382 -6.99 23.30 5.55
N ARG A 383 -7.80 22.40 6.11
CA ARG A 383 -9.26 22.32 5.94
C ARG A 383 -10.02 23.52 6.50
N ASN A 384 -9.60 24.01 7.66
CA ASN A 384 -10.36 24.94 8.49
C ASN A 384 -9.52 26.19 8.81
N GLU A 385 -9.79 26.82 9.96
CA GLU A 385 -8.89 27.81 10.51
C GLU A 385 -7.56 27.16 10.88
N ALA A 386 -6.48 27.85 10.54
CA ALA A 386 -5.13 27.50 10.91
C ALA A 386 -4.45 28.75 11.45
N GLY A 387 -3.71 28.59 12.54
CA GLY A 387 -2.97 29.66 13.17
C GLY A 387 -1.53 29.74 12.65
N VAL A 388 -0.69 30.42 13.43
CA VAL A 388 0.72 30.70 13.09
C VAL A 388 1.56 29.41 13.03
N GLU A 389 1.14 28.34 13.69
CA GLU A 389 1.85 27.05 13.74
C GLU A 389 2.12 26.44 12.35
N VAL A 390 1.27 26.73 11.37
CA VAL A 390 1.45 26.25 9.99
C VAL A 390 2.60 26.95 9.28
N ALA A 391 2.84 28.22 9.61
CA ALA A 391 4.00 28.93 9.10
C ALA A 391 5.30 28.34 9.67
N ASP A 392 5.30 27.96 10.96
CA ASP A 392 6.45 27.30 11.59
C ASP A 392 6.67 25.88 11.04
N GLN A 393 5.59 25.16 10.70
CA GLN A 393 5.67 23.87 10.03
C GLN A 393 6.31 23.98 8.64
N ILE A 394 5.84 24.88 7.77
CA ILE A 394 6.47 25.10 6.46
C ILE A 394 7.92 25.51 6.62
N ARG A 395 8.26 26.37 7.59
CA ARG A 395 9.65 26.79 7.81
C ARG A 395 10.58 25.60 8.08
N ARG A 396 10.15 24.66 8.93
CA ARG A 396 10.89 23.41 9.18
C ARG A 396 11.06 22.59 7.91
N TYR A 397 10.02 22.48 7.07
CA TYR A 397 10.12 21.78 5.79
C TYR A 397 11.08 22.45 4.82
N LEU A 398 11.05 23.79 4.71
CA LEU A 398 11.99 24.52 3.87
C LEU A 398 13.44 24.29 4.30
N GLU A 399 13.71 24.34 5.61
CA GLU A 399 15.03 24.08 6.17
C GLU A 399 15.50 22.64 5.87
N GLY A 400 14.66 21.64 6.18
CA GLY A 400 15.01 20.24 5.95
C GLY A 400 15.17 19.86 4.47
N LEU A 401 14.45 20.53 3.56
CA LEU A 401 14.60 20.30 2.11
C LEU A 401 15.80 21.03 1.51
N GLN A 402 16.25 22.13 2.12
CA GLN A 402 17.39 22.89 1.61
C GLN A 402 18.67 22.04 1.62
N GLU A 403 18.82 21.14 2.60
CA GLU A 403 19.93 20.18 2.68
C GLU A 403 19.88 19.14 1.54
N ARG A 404 18.68 18.70 1.14
CA ARG A 404 18.49 17.69 0.10
C ARG A 404 18.57 18.25 -1.32
N PHE A 405 18.13 19.50 -1.51
CA PHE A 405 18.02 20.15 -2.81
C PHE A 405 18.96 21.35 -2.93
N GLU A 406 20.24 21.15 -2.56
CA GLU A 406 21.26 22.20 -2.66
C GLU A 406 21.29 22.85 -4.05
N GLY A 407 21.35 24.19 -4.06
CA GLY A 407 21.38 24.98 -5.28
C GLY A 407 20.02 25.24 -5.94
N ARG A 408 18.92 24.63 -5.46
CA ARG A 408 17.56 24.98 -5.89
C ARG A 408 16.97 26.06 -5.00
N THR A 409 16.12 26.89 -5.59
CA THR A 409 15.27 27.81 -4.82
C THR A 409 14.03 27.06 -4.35
N ILE A 410 13.78 27.08 -3.05
CA ILE A 410 12.63 26.44 -2.41
C ILE A 410 11.77 27.52 -1.75
N ARG A 411 10.45 27.45 -1.93
CA ARG A 411 9.47 28.38 -1.37
C ARG A 411 8.31 27.65 -0.72
N GLY A 412 7.61 28.30 0.19
CA GLY A 412 6.43 27.78 0.87
C GLY A 412 5.13 28.29 0.25
N ILE A 413 4.10 27.45 0.25
CA ILE A 413 2.71 27.81 -0.04
C ILE A 413 1.84 27.26 1.09
N ILE A 414 1.11 28.13 1.78
CA ILE A 414 0.05 27.74 2.69
C ILE A 414 -1.28 27.91 1.96
N CYS A 415 -2.09 26.86 1.88
CA CYS A 415 -3.45 26.96 1.34
C CYS A 415 -4.48 26.59 2.41
N VAL A 416 -5.28 27.57 2.82
CA VAL A 416 -6.21 27.42 3.95
C VAL A 416 -7.58 28.01 3.64
N HIS A 417 -8.66 27.33 4.08
CA HIS A 417 -10.02 27.81 3.80
C HIS A 417 -10.32 29.15 4.48
N ARG A 418 -9.90 29.32 5.74
CA ARG A 418 -10.10 30.56 6.51
C ARG A 418 -8.84 30.90 7.31
N PRO A 419 -7.91 31.71 6.77
CA PRO A 419 -6.76 32.13 7.55
C PRO A 419 -7.18 33.08 8.67
N ASP A 420 -6.63 32.91 9.87
CA ASP A 420 -6.80 33.91 10.92
C ASP A 420 -5.96 35.18 10.63
N GLU A 421 -6.26 36.29 11.31
CA GLU A 421 -5.50 37.53 11.09
C GLU A 421 -4.03 37.43 11.48
N ALA A 422 -3.69 36.56 12.45
CA ALA A 422 -2.33 36.40 12.93
C ALA A 422 -1.45 35.73 11.87
N LEU A 423 -1.95 34.68 11.22
CA LEU A 423 -1.34 33.99 10.10
C LEU A 423 -1.19 34.92 8.88
N VAL A 424 -2.20 35.73 8.57
CA VAL A 424 -2.10 36.74 7.49
C VAL A 424 -1.01 37.78 7.79
N ARG A 425 -0.91 38.24 9.05
CA ARG A 425 0.15 39.17 9.44
C ARG A 425 1.53 38.52 9.38
N ARG A 426 1.65 37.30 9.91
CA ARG A 426 2.90 36.54 9.95
C ARG A 426 3.43 36.25 8.54
N THR A 427 2.59 35.76 7.64
CA THR A 427 3.01 35.41 6.27
C THR A 427 3.48 36.63 5.46
N LYS A 428 2.96 37.83 5.73
CA LYS A 428 3.48 39.07 5.12
C LYS A 428 4.92 39.39 5.50
N GLU A 429 5.42 38.84 6.61
CA GLU A 429 6.81 39.00 7.07
C GLU A 429 7.75 37.93 6.47
N LEU A 430 7.21 36.91 5.79
CA LEU A 430 7.95 35.76 5.28
C LEU A 430 7.95 35.79 3.74
N PRO A 431 8.94 36.46 3.08
CA PRO A 431 8.90 36.72 1.64
C PRO A 431 9.02 35.47 0.75
N ASP A 432 9.41 34.36 1.35
CA ASP A 432 9.56 33.02 0.77
C ASP A 432 8.30 32.15 0.96
N ILE A 433 7.27 32.63 1.65
CA ILE A 433 6.04 31.88 1.92
C ILE A 433 4.83 32.67 1.37
N GLU A 434 4.06 32.02 0.50
CA GLU A 434 2.83 32.58 -0.07
C GLU A 434 1.60 32.00 0.64
N LEU A 435 0.59 32.84 0.91
CA LEU A 435 -0.66 32.43 1.54
C LEU A 435 -1.82 32.50 0.52
N TYR A 436 -2.48 31.37 0.31
CA TYR A 436 -3.66 31.22 -0.55
C TYR A 436 -4.88 30.79 0.26
N THR A 437 -6.04 31.17 -0.24
CA THR A 437 -7.32 30.66 0.22
C THR A 437 -8.11 30.07 -0.95
N TYR A 438 -9.04 29.17 -0.64
CA TYR A 438 -9.91 28.55 -1.61
C TYR A 438 -11.37 28.67 -1.16
N ALA A 439 -12.27 28.79 -2.13
CA ALA A 439 -13.70 28.84 -1.90
C ALA A 439 -14.42 27.81 -2.78
N PHE A 440 -15.25 26.99 -2.17
CA PHE A 440 -16.22 26.13 -2.87
C PHE A 440 -17.59 26.79 -2.72
N ASP A 441 -18.19 27.23 -3.82
CA ASP A 441 -19.54 27.80 -3.83
C ASP A 441 -20.44 27.08 -4.83
N PHE A 442 -21.60 26.63 -4.37
CA PHE A 442 -22.64 26.04 -5.20
C PHE A 442 -23.72 27.08 -5.43
N ARG A 443 -23.73 27.69 -6.62
CA ARG A 443 -24.78 28.62 -7.00
C ARG A 443 -25.98 27.88 -7.58
N LYS A 444 -27.13 28.01 -6.91
CA LYS A 444 -28.42 27.55 -7.46
C LYS A 444 -28.75 28.40 -8.69
N LEU A 445 -28.91 27.76 -9.84
CA LEU A 445 -29.24 28.44 -11.10
C LEU A 445 -30.75 28.69 -11.28
N SER A 446 -31.57 28.46 -10.25
CA SER A 446 -33.03 28.62 -10.29
C SER A 446 -33.63 29.07 -8.97
#